data_AF-A0AA38EEC9-F1
#
_entry.id   AF-A0AA38EEC9-F1
#
_cell.length_a   1.000
_cell.length_b   1.000
_cell.length_c   1.000
_cell.angle_alpha   90.00
_cell.angle_beta   90.00
_cell.angle_gamma   90.00
#
_symmetry.space_group_name_H-M   'P 1'
#
loop_
_entity.id
_entity.type
_entity.pdbx_description
1 polymer ?
#
loop_
_entity_poly.entity_id
_entity_poly.type
_entity_poly.pdbx_seq_one_letter_code
_entity_poly.pdbx_strand_id
1 'polypeptide(L)'
;MTLRVVPEGLAAASAQVTALTARLAAASAAAAPLITAVLPPGSDPVSLQTAAGFSAQGLEHTATATASATELGRSGAAVADSGAGYVSTDAAAVTSYVIARGG
;
A
#
# COMPACT_ATOMS: atom_id res chain seq x y z
N MET A 1 -14.15 -2.85 26.18
CA MET A 1 -12.79 -2.78 25.58
C MET A 1 -12.45 -1.30 25.41
N THR A 2 -11.31 -0.81 25.93
CA THR A 2 -10.92 0.60 25.82
C THR A 2 -9.83 0.76 24.77
N LEU A 3 -10.04 1.64 23.78
CA LEU A 3 -9.08 1.89 22.71
C LEU A 3 -7.96 2.83 23.19
N ARG A 4 -6.71 2.50 22.84
CA ARG A 4 -5.52 3.33 23.12
C ARG A 4 -4.93 3.75 21.77
N VAL A 5 -5.21 4.98 21.35
CA VAL A 5 -4.85 5.50 20.04
C VAL A 5 -4.05 6.79 20.18
N VAL A 6 -3.03 6.95 19.34
CA VAL A 6 -2.23 8.18 19.20
C VAL A 6 -2.46 8.69 17.78
N PRO A 7 -3.33 9.70 17.56
CA PRO A 7 -3.74 10.13 16.23
C PRO A 7 -2.58 10.63 15.35
N GLU A 8 -1.60 11.29 15.95
CA GLU A 8 -0.37 11.73 15.26
C GLU A 8 0.44 10.53 14.76
N GLY A 9 0.45 9.44 15.53
CA GLY A 9 1.06 8.17 15.13
C GLY A 9 0.37 7.54 13.93
N LEU A 10 -0.96 7.63 13.84
CA LEU A 10 -1.72 7.16 12.67
C LEU A 10 -1.43 8.02 11.43
N ALA A 11 -1.37 9.35 11.59
CA ALA A 11 -1.00 10.25 10.50
C ALA A 11 0.42 9.97 9.98
N ALA A 12 1.38 9.78 10.88
CA ALA A 12 2.75 9.44 10.53
C ALA A 12 2.86 8.06 9.86
N ALA A 13 2.10 7.07 10.34
CA ALA A 13 2.06 5.74 9.74
C ALA A 13 1.47 5.78 8.31
N SER A 14 0.37 6.50 8.12
CA SER A 14 -0.23 6.69 6.79
C SER A 14 0.76 7.33 5.80
N ALA A 15 1.45 8.40 6.20
CA ALA A 15 2.46 9.05 5.36
C ALA A 15 3.60 8.09 4.97
N GLN A 16 4.06 7.25 5.92
CA GLN A 16 5.08 6.23 5.64
C GLN A 16 4.56 5.17 4.67
N VAL A 17 3.32 4.71 4.82
CA VAL A 17 2.68 3.75 3.89
C VAL A 17 2.58 4.34 2.49
N THR A 18 2.18 5.60 2.34
CA THR A 18 2.15 6.28 1.02
C THR A 18 3.54 6.34 0.40
N ALA A 19 4.56 6.73 1.16
CA ALA A 19 5.94 6.78 0.67
C ALA A 19 6.46 5.40 0.27
N LEU A 20 6.18 4.36 1.06
CA LEU A 20 6.56 2.98 0.76
C LEU A 20 5.83 2.45 -0.48
N THR A 21 4.54 2.74 -0.62
CA THR A 21 3.73 2.36 -1.79
C THR A 21 4.31 2.96 -3.06
N ALA A 22 4.67 4.24 -3.04
CA ALA A 22 5.29 4.91 -4.20
C ALA A 22 6.64 4.29 -4.56
N ARG A 23 7.48 3.98 -3.55
CA ARG A 23 8.78 3.31 -3.78
C ARG A 23 8.61 1.91 -4.36
N LEU A 24 7.65 1.14 -3.84
CA LEU A 24 7.37 -0.21 -4.34
C LEU A 24 6.85 -0.17 -5.78
N ALA A 25 5.90 0.71 -6.08
CA ALA A 25 5.36 0.88 -7.43
C ALA A 25 6.46 1.27 -8.43
N ALA A 26 7.35 2.20 -8.06
CA ALA A 26 8.48 2.59 -8.91
C ALA A 26 9.46 1.43 -9.14
N ALA A 27 9.80 0.68 -8.09
CA ALA A 27 10.68 -0.49 -8.20
C ALA A 27 10.07 -1.59 -9.09
N SER A 28 8.79 -1.90 -8.91
CA SER A 28 8.08 -2.88 -9.74
C SER A 28 7.97 -2.43 -11.20
N ALA A 29 7.70 -1.15 -11.46
CA ALA A 29 7.67 -0.60 -12.81
C ALA A 29 9.04 -0.67 -13.50
N ALA A 30 10.12 -0.41 -12.76
CA ALA A 30 11.49 -0.54 -13.28
C ALA A 30 11.87 -2.00 -13.62
N ALA A 31 11.36 -2.96 -12.85
CA ALA A 31 11.61 -4.39 -13.07
C ALA A 31 10.74 -5.02 -14.17
N ALA A 32 9.54 -4.47 -14.41
CA ALA A 32 8.55 -5.01 -15.35
C ALA A 32 9.12 -5.39 -16.73
N PRO A 33 9.86 -4.54 -17.47
CA PRO A 33 10.38 -4.92 -18.78
C PRO A 33 11.40 -6.07 -18.72
N LEU A 34 12.13 -6.22 -17.61
CA LEU A 34 13.14 -7.28 -17.46
C LEU A 34 12.51 -8.66 -17.24
N ILE A 35 11.38 -8.70 -16.53
CA ILE A 35 10.72 -9.96 -16.16
C ILE A 35 9.63 -10.38 -17.14
N THR A 36 9.10 -9.46 -17.95
CA THR A 36 8.01 -9.73 -18.91
C THR A 36 8.48 -9.99 -20.33
N ALA A 37 9.73 -9.65 -20.67
CA ALA A 37 10.30 -9.80 -22.01
C ALA A 37 11.55 -10.70 -21.99
N VAL A 38 11.43 -11.88 -21.38
CA VAL A 38 12.54 -12.83 -21.31
C VAL A 38 12.79 -13.43 -22.68
N LEU A 39 14.00 -13.25 -23.21
CA LEU A 39 14.41 -13.84 -24.48
C LEU A 39 14.95 -15.27 -24.28
N PRO A 40 14.65 -16.18 -25.22
CA PRO A 40 15.19 -17.53 -25.17
C PRO A 40 16.71 -17.52 -25.47
N PRO A 41 17.52 -18.31 -24.74
CA PRO A 41 18.96 -18.42 -24.99
C PRO A 41 19.31 -19.26 -26.23
N GLY A 42 18.35 -20.02 -26.75
CA GLY A 42 18.51 -20.89 -27.92
C GLY A 42 17.18 -21.15 -28.64
N SER A 43 17.25 -21.78 -29.82
CA SER A 43 16.07 -22.09 -30.64
C SER A 43 15.46 -23.47 -30.37
N ASP A 44 15.98 -24.23 -29.41
CA ASP A 44 15.40 -25.51 -29.04
C ASP A 44 14.06 -25.32 -28.31
N PRO A 45 13.16 -26.32 -28.35
CA PRO A 45 11.82 -26.19 -27.76
C PRO A 45 11.83 -25.86 -26.26
N VAL A 46 12.82 -26.34 -25.50
CA VAL A 46 12.91 -26.09 -24.06
C VAL A 46 13.26 -24.63 -23.81
N SER A 47 14.25 -24.09 -24.51
CA SER A 47 14.62 -22.67 -24.41
C SER A 47 13.44 -21.74 -24.73
N LEU A 48 12.68 -22.03 -25.79
CA LEU A 48 11.51 -21.25 -26.18
C LEU A 48 10.39 -21.33 -25.11
N GLN A 49 10.08 -22.54 -24.64
CA GLN A 49 9.04 -22.75 -23.65
C GLN A 49 9.37 -22.11 -22.31
N THR A 50 10.63 -22.23 -21.86
CA THR A 50 11.09 -21.63 -20.59
C THR A 50 11.04 -20.11 -20.64
N ALA A 51 11.49 -19.48 -21.74
CA ALA A 51 11.42 -18.03 -21.88
C ALA A 51 9.97 -17.50 -21.90
N ALA A 52 9.08 -18.21 -22.61
CA ALA A 52 7.65 -17.88 -22.61
C ALA A 52 7.03 -18.04 -21.21
N GLY A 53 7.36 -19.12 -20.48
CA GLY A 53 6.89 -19.37 -19.12
C GLY A 53 7.35 -18.29 -18.13
N PHE A 54 8.62 -17.89 -18.17
CA PHE A 54 9.11 -16.80 -17.31
C PHE A 54 8.46 -15.46 -17.65
N SER A 55 8.27 -15.16 -18.94
CA SER A 55 7.59 -13.93 -19.36
C SER A 55 6.15 -13.88 -18.86
N ALA A 56 5.42 -15.00 -18.94
CA ALA A 56 4.06 -15.11 -18.40
C ALA A 56 4.04 -14.93 -16.87
N GLN A 57 4.95 -15.58 -16.14
CA GLN A 57 5.09 -15.40 -14.70
C GLN A 57 5.41 -13.94 -14.33
N GLY A 58 6.25 -13.26 -15.11
CA GLY A 58 6.55 -11.85 -14.95
C GLY A 58 5.33 -10.94 -15.12
N LEU A 59 4.44 -11.27 -16.07
CA LEU A 59 3.18 -10.56 -16.27
C LEU A 59 2.24 -10.74 -15.07
N GLU A 60 2.08 -11.97 -14.58
CA GLU A 60 1.27 -12.26 -13.38
C GLU A 60 1.80 -11.54 -12.14
N HIS A 61 3.12 -11.53 -11.96
CA HIS A 61 3.77 -10.80 -10.87
C HIS A 61 3.53 -9.28 -10.98
N THR A 62 3.68 -8.71 -12.17
CA THR A 62 3.47 -7.27 -12.41
C THR A 62 2.01 -6.85 -12.15
N ALA A 63 1.05 -7.68 -12.55
CA ALA A 63 -0.37 -7.46 -12.27
C ALA A 63 -0.65 -7.52 -10.77
N THR A 64 -0.09 -8.51 -10.07
CA THR A 64 -0.23 -8.65 -8.62
C THR A 64 0.39 -7.46 -7.88
N ALA A 65 1.62 -7.05 -8.25
CA ALA A 65 2.29 -5.90 -7.66
C ALA A 65 1.48 -4.61 -7.80
N THR A 66 0.85 -4.40 -8.97
CA THR A 66 -0.03 -3.25 -9.22
C THR A 66 -1.28 -3.28 -8.33
N ALA A 67 -1.92 -4.44 -8.21
CA ALA A 67 -3.09 -4.62 -7.34
C ALA A 67 -2.72 -4.40 -5.86
N SER A 68 -1.60 -4.97 -5.40
CA SER A 68 -1.10 -4.79 -4.03
C SER A 68 -0.75 -3.35 -3.72
N ALA A 69 -0.11 -2.61 -4.65
CA ALA A 69 0.18 -1.18 -4.46
C ALA A 69 -1.12 -0.36 -4.32
N THR A 70 -2.15 -0.72 -5.09
CA THR A 70 -3.48 -0.07 -5.00
C THR A 70 -4.14 -0.33 -3.64
N GLU A 71 -4.11 -1.57 -3.16
CA GLU A 71 -4.66 -1.95 -1.85
C GLU A 71 -3.90 -1.29 -0.69
N LEU A 72 -2.57 -1.25 -0.78
CA LEU A 72 -1.73 -0.61 0.22
C LEU A 72 -1.99 0.91 0.29
N GLY A 73 -2.19 1.55 -0.86
CA GLY A 73 -2.62 2.95 -0.94
C GLY A 73 -3.99 3.19 -0.29
N ARG A 74 -4.98 2.33 -0.55
CA ARG A 74 -6.29 2.40 0.11
C ARG A 74 -6.19 2.18 1.63
N SER A 75 -5.35 1.26 2.05
CA SER A 75 -5.08 1.01 3.48
C SER A 75 -4.44 2.22 4.16
N GLY A 76 -3.45 2.85 3.51
CA GLY A 76 -2.82 4.08 4.00
C GLY A 76 -3.82 5.22 4.17
N ALA A 77 -4.72 5.41 3.19
CA ALA A 77 -5.80 6.39 3.28
C ALA A 77 -6.76 6.09 4.45
N ALA A 78 -7.19 4.84 4.61
CA ALA A 78 -8.05 4.44 5.71
C ALA A 78 -7.42 4.67 7.10
N VAL A 79 -6.10 4.52 7.22
CA VAL A 79 -5.36 4.85 8.47
C VAL A 79 -5.35 6.36 8.73
N ALA A 80 -5.19 7.19 7.70
CA ALA A 80 -5.29 8.65 7.84
C ALA A 80 -6.69 9.07 8.26
N ASP A 81 -7.73 8.54 7.61
CA ASP A 81 -9.13 8.81 7.95
C ASP A 81 -9.45 8.40 9.38
N SER A 82 -8.94 7.23 9.81
CA SER A 82 -9.07 6.78 11.20
C SER A 82 -8.41 7.78 12.16
N GLY A 83 -7.19 8.24 11.86
CA GLY A 83 -6.49 9.27 12.64
C GLY A 83 -7.32 10.55 12.79
N ALA A 84 -7.86 11.08 11.70
CA ALA A 84 -8.73 12.26 11.71
C ALA A 84 -10.04 12.01 12.50
N GLY A 85 -10.59 10.81 12.40
CA GLY A 85 -11.76 10.37 13.18
C GLY A 85 -11.50 10.39 14.70
N TYR A 86 -10.34 9.91 15.15
CA TYR A 86 -9.97 9.99 16.56
C TYR A 86 -9.75 11.44 17.03
N VAL A 87 -9.05 12.28 16.25
CA VAL A 87 -8.88 13.71 16.61
C VAL A 87 -10.22 14.42 16.79
N SER A 88 -11.14 14.24 15.83
CA SER A 88 -12.45 14.88 15.88
C SER A 88 -13.32 14.38 17.04
N THR A 89 -13.30 13.07 17.31
CA THR A 89 -14.05 12.47 18.41
C THR A 89 -13.50 12.90 19.77
N ASP A 90 -12.18 12.96 19.92
CA ASP A 90 -11.54 13.42 21.16
C ASP A 90 -11.88 14.90 21.44
N ALA A 91 -11.85 15.76 20.42
CA ALA A 91 -12.26 17.16 20.56
C ALA A 91 -13.74 17.30 20.96
N ALA A 92 -14.63 16.48 20.39
CA ALA A 92 -16.04 16.47 20.75
C ALA A 92 -16.26 15.99 22.20
N ALA A 93 -15.50 14.97 22.64
CA ALA A 93 -15.55 14.46 24.01
C ALA A 93 -15.07 15.52 25.03
N VAL A 94 -13.97 16.23 24.73
CA VAL A 94 -13.48 17.34 25.55
C VAL A 94 -14.52 18.45 25.66
N THR A 95 -15.13 18.85 24.53
CA THR A 95 -16.18 19.88 24.51
C THR A 95 -17.38 19.47 25.36
N SER A 96 -17.84 18.23 25.20
CA SER A 96 -18.96 17.67 25.97
C SER A 96 -18.67 17.68 27.48
N TYR A 97 -17.44 17.33 27.87
CA TYR A 97 -17.00 17.38 29.26
C TYR A 97 -16.95 18.81 29.81
N VAL A 98 -16.48 19.79 29.02
CA VAL A 98 -16.45 21.21 29.40
C VAL A 98 -17.87 21.77 29.61
N ILE A 99 -18.82 21.43 28.74
CA ILE A 99 -20.23 21.82 28.90
C ILE A 99 -20.82 21.18 30.18
N ALA A 100 -20.58 19.89 30.40
CA ALA A 100 -21.14 19.16 31.53
C ALA A 100 -20.65 19.67 32.90
N ARG A 101 -19.43 20.24 32.97
CA ARG A 101 -18.87 20.82 34.20
C ARG A 101 -19.23 22.29 34.42
N GLY A 102 -20.13 22.86 33.63
CA GLY A 102 -20.55 24.27 33.72
C GLY A 102 -19.48 25.25 33.26
N GLY A 103 -18.64 24.84 32.31
CA GLY A 103 -17.75 25.74 31.58
C GLY A 103 -18.49 26.71 30.67
#